data_AF-E2SLG8-F1
#
_entry.id   AF-E2SLG8-F1
#
_cell.length_a   1.000
_cell.length_b   1.000
_cell.length_c   1.000
_cell.angle_alpha   90.00
_cell.angle_beta   90.00
_cell.angle_gamma   90.00
#
_symmetry.space_group_name_H-M   'P 1'
#
loop_
_entity.id
_entity.type
_entity.pdbx_description
1 polymer ?
#
loop_
_entity_poly.entity_id
_entity_poly.type
_entity_poly.pdbx_seq_one_letter_code
_entity_poly.pdbx_strand_id
1 'polypeptide(L)'
;MYTKSQKKRPRFLDIQGFSCDADMDSFIERYTDFLEDTYRGINRRLLLIVGVLFLIVFLVLVLVLKIYIVIAALEALMLGMLTYLLQKRRMPDIFQKNQLNAIEKYVEETVLEFDRPIRFS
;
A
#
# COMPACT_ATOMS: atom_id res chain seq x y z
N MET A 1 -6.87 -11.72 46.46
CA MET A 1 -6.12 -12.63 45.56
C MET A 1 -7.12 -13.53 44.85
N TYR A 2 -7.44 -13.27 43.58
CA TYR A 2 -8.26 -14.19 42.77
C TYR A 2 -7.34 -15.03 41.90
N THR A 3 -7.12 -16.29 42.29
CA THR A 3 -6.45 -17.29 41.46
C THR A 3 -7.40 -17.73 40.36
N LYS A 4 -7.21 -17.17 39.15
CA LYS A 4 -7.97 -17.54 37.96
C LYS A 4 -7.60 -18.99 37.59
N SER A 5 -8.52 -19.92 37.80
CA SER A 5 -8.39 -21.32 37.38
C SER A 5 -8.09 -21.39 35.88
N GLN A 6 -6.89 -21.86 35.51
CA GLN A 6 -6.54 -22.12 34.13
C GLN A 6 -7.36 -23.31 33.64
N LYS A 7 -8.30 -23.08 32.72
CA LYS A 7 -8.98 -24.14 31.97
C LYS A 7 -7.92 -25.07 31.34
N LYS A 8 -7.96 -26.36 31.68
CA LYS A 8 -7.16 -27.40 31.02
C LYS A 8 -7.43 -27.36 29.51
N ARG A 9 -6.43 -26.95 28.74
CA ARG A 9 -6.49 -26.94 27.27
C ARG A 9 -6.57 -28.39 26.77
N PRO A 10 -7.35 -28.67 25.70
CA PRO A 10 -7.45 -30.02 25.15
C PRO A 10 -6.06 -30.52 24.72
N ARG A 11 -5.69 -31.73 25.18
CA ARG A 11 -4.38 -32.38 25.03
C ARG A 11 -3.98 -32.75 23.58
N PHE A 12 -4.75 -32.31 22.59
CA PHE A 12 -4.62 -32.76 21.19
C PHE A 12 -4.32 -31.64 20.19
N LEU A 13 -4.22 -30.38 20.61
CA LEU A 13 -3.58 -29.36 19.79
C LEU A 13 -2.12 -29.27 20.20
N ASP A 14 -1.29 -30.06 19.55
CA ASP A 14 0.15 -29.81 19.51
C ASP A 14 0.33 -28.57 18.63
N ILE A 15 0.52 -27.42 19.27
CA ILE A 15 0.96 -26.22 18.56
C ILE A 15 2.42 -26.51 18.22
N GLN A 16 2.65 -27.21 17.11
CA GLN A 16 3.99 -27.29 16.54
C GLN A 16 4.46 -25.86 16.37
N GLY A 17 5.57 -25.52 17.04
CA GLY A 17 6.24 -24.25 16.80
C GLY A 17 6.50 -24.19 15.30
N PHE A 18 5.84 -23.26 14.62
CA PHE A 18 6.02 -23.07 13.19
C PHE A 18 7.49 -22.69 12.99
N SER A 19 8.30 -23.66 12.57
CA SER A 19 9.67 -23.39 12.14
C SER A 19 9.52 -22.80 10.77
N CYS A 20 9.85 -21.51 10.61
CA CYS A 20 10.06 -20.97 9.28
C CYS A 20 11.15 -21.82 8.63
N ASP A 21 10.76 -22.61 7.63
CA ASP A 21 11.70 -23.34 6.80
C ASP A 21 12.53 -22.34 5.98
N ALA A 22 13.74 -22.69 5.56
CA ALA A 22 14.63 -21.77 4.83
C ALA A 22 13.97 -21.21 3.55
N ASP A 23 13.09 -22.01 2.94
CA ASP A 23 12.28 -21.61 1.79
C ASP A 23 11.28 -20.49 2.15
N MET A 24 10.71 -20.52 3.35
CA MET A 24 9.78 -19.50 3.83
C MET A 24 10.51 -18.17 4.10
N ASP A 25 11.72 -18.21 4.64
CA ASP A 25 12.53 -17.00 4.85
C ASP A 25 12.90 -16.35 3.51
N SER A 26 13.30 -17.15 2.51
CA SER A 26 13.58 -16.65 1.16
C SER A 26 12.35 -16.02 0.47
N PHE A 27 11.16 -16.56 0.76
CA PHE A 27 9.90 -16.02 0.28
C PHE A 27 9.56 -14.69 0.95
N ILE A 28 9.73 -14.61 2.28
CA ILE A 28 9.51 -13.37 3.05
C ILE A 28 10.45 -12.27 2.57
N GLU A 29 11.73 -12.57 2.35
CA GLU A 29 12.73 -11.61 1.87
C GLU A 29 12.34 -11.06 0.49
N ARG A 30 12.04 -11.95 -0.46
CA ARG A 30 11.60 -11.56 -1.81
C ARG A 30 10.30 -10.75 -1.81
N TYR A 31 9.36 -11.10 -0.95
CA TYR A 31 8.10 -10.37 -0.80
C TYR A 31 8.33 -8.99 -0.18
N THR A 32 9.24 -8.89 0.79
CA THR A 32 9.62 -7.62 1.43
C THR A 32 10.29 -6.68 0.43
N ASP A 33 11.23 -7.18 -0.37
CA ASP A 33 11.89 -6.40 -1.43
C ASP A 33 10.88 -5.88 -2.46
N PHE A 34 9.95 -6.74 -2.89
CA PHE A 34 8.90 -6.34 -3.82
C PHE A 34 7.99 -5.24 -3.25
N LEU A 35 7.61 -5.37 -1.97
CA LEU A 35 6.84 -4.34 -1.27
C LEU A 35 7.62 -3.03 -1.22
N GLU A 36 8.89 -3.06 -0.81
CA GLU A 36 9.72 -1.88 -0.69
C GLU A 36 9.86 -1.16 -2.04
N ASP A 37 10.17 -1.88 -3.11
CA ASP A 37 10.27 -1.32 -4.46
C ASP A 37 8.94 -0.71 -4.93
N THR A 38 7.83 -1.39 -4.63
CA THR A 38 6.51 -0.89 -5.02
C THR A 38 6.12 0.35 -4.24
N TYR A 39 6.34 0.38 -2.92
CA TYR A 39 6.13 1.56 -2.09
C TYR A 39 7.03 2.72 -2.53
N ARG A 40 8.29 2.45 -2.88
CA ARG A 40 9.22 3.46 -3.41
C ARG A 40 8.72 4.04 -4.73
N GLY A 41 8.24 3.20 -5.64
CA GLY A 41 7.66 3.62 -6.92
C GLY A 41 6.43 4.50 -6.75
N ILE A 42 5.50 4.10 -5.88
CA ILE A 42 4.29 4.87 -5.60
C ILE A 42 4.64 6.18 -4.89
N ASN A 43 5.55 6.18 -3.91
CA ASN A 43 5.96 7.39 -3.19
C ASN A 43 6.62 8.40 -4.13
N ARG A 44 7.42 7.95 -5.11
CA ARG A 44 8.01 8.83 -6.14
C ARG A 44 6.94 9.50 -7.00
N ARG A 45 5.93 8.75 -7.45
CA ARG A 45 4.78 9.31 -8.19
C ARG A 45 3.98 10.28 -7.35
N LEU A 46 3.79 9.98 -6.06
CA LEU A 46 3.09 10.83 -5.12
C LEU A 46 3.80 12.17 -4.93
N LEU A 47 5.11 12.15 -4.74
CA LEU A 47 5.93 13.35 -4.62
C LEU A 47 5.86 14.23 -5.88
N LEU A 48 5.81 13.63 -7.08
CA LEU A 48 5.61 14.39 -8.31
C LEU A 48 4.26 15.09 -8.34
N ILE A 49 3.17 14.39 -7.99
CA ILE A 49 1.82 14.96 -7.98
C ILE A 49 1.73 16.10 -6.95
N VAL A 50 2.24 15.88 -5.73
CA VAL A 50 2.26 16.89 -4.67
C VAL A 50 3.12 18.09 -5.08
N GLY A 51 4.27 17.87 -5.73
CA GLY A 51 5.14 18.94 -6.23
C GLY A 51 4.48 19.79 -7.32
N VAL A 52 3.77 19.16 -8.27
CA VAL A 52 3.00 19.88 -9.29
C VAL A 52 1.86 20.68 -8.66
N LEU A 53 1.12 20.08 -7.73
CA LEU A 53 0.03 20.74 -7.01
C LEU A 53 0.55 21.96 -6.23
N PHE A 54 1.67 21.80 -5.53
CA PHE A 54 2.35 22.88 -4.81
C PHE A 54 2.67 24.05 -5.76
N LEU A 55 3.25 23.76 -6.92
CA LEU A 55 3.62 24.79 -7.90
C LEU A 55 2.40 25.55 -8.43
N ILE A 56 1.30 24.84 -8.71
CA ILE A 56 0.04 25.46 -9.15
C ILE A 56 -0.52 26.37 -8.06
N VAL A 57 -0.62 25.88 -6.82
CA VAL A 57 -1.15 26.66 -5.69
C VAL A 57 -0.29 27.88 -5.43
N PHE A 58 1.03 27.73 -5.41
CA PHE A 58 1.96 28.83 -5.24
C PHE A 58 1.80 29.91 -6.32
N LEU A 59 1.70 29.51 -7.59
CA LEU A 59 1.46 30.44 -8.70
C LEU A 59 0.12 31.17 -8.55
N VAL A 60 -0.94 30.50 -8.13
CA VAL A 60 -2.25 31.15 -7.88
C VAL A 60 -2.15 32.18 -6.75
N LEU A 61 -1.49 31.84 -5.63
CA LEU A 61 -1.33 32.75 -4.50
C LEU A 61 -0.54 34.02 -4.86
N VAL A 62 0.52 33.87 -5.66
CA VAL A 62 1.38 35.00 -6.07
C VAL A 62 0.78 35.81 -7.22
N LEU A 63 0.26 35.16 -8.27
CA LEU A 63 -0.19 35.85 -9.49
C LEU A 63 -1.63 36.38 -9.37
N VAL A 64 -2.53 35.63 -8.74
CA VAL A 64 -3.95 35.99 -8.65
C VAL A 64 -4.22 36.78 -7.38
N LEU A 65 -3.83 36.24 -6.22
CA LEU A 65 -4.12 36.86 -4.93
C LEU A 65 -3.07 37.91 -4.52
N LYS A 66 -1.95 38.01 -5.25
CA LYS A 66 -0.85 38.97 -5.01
C LYS A 66 -0.35 38.95 -3.56
N ILE A 67 -0.34 37.78 -2.94
CA ILE A 67 0.18 37.58 -1.59
C ILE A 67 1.71 37.73 -1.63
N TYR A 68 2.29 38.25 -0.54
CA TYR A 68 3.74 38.28 -0.39
C TYR A 68 4.35 36.89 -0.57
N ILE A 69 5.40 36.81 -1.37
CA ILE A 69 6.07 35.56 -1.78
C ILE A 69 6.39 34.66 -0.59
N VAL A 70 6.85 35.24 0.53
CA VAL A 70 7.19 34.49 1.75
C VAL A 70 5.97 33.80 2.37
N ILE A 71 4.84 34.51 2.45
CA ILE A 71 3.60 33.99 3.02
C ILE A 71 3.01 32.93 2.08
N ALA A 72 2.99 33.19 0.78
CA ALA A 72 2.52 32.24 -0.23
C ALA A 72 3.35 30.93 -0.22
N ALA A 73 4.67 31.03 -0.03
CA ALA A 73 5.53 29.86 0.09
C ALA A 73 5.21 29.03 1.35
N LEU A 74 4.99 29.69 2.49
CA LEU A 74 4.63 29.05 3.76
C LEU A 74 3.28 28.33 3.67
N GLU A 75 2.26 28.99 3.11
CA GLU A 75 0.93 28.41 2.93
C GLU A 75 0.94 27.24 1.95
N ALA A 76 1.60 27.39 0.80
CA ALA A 76 1.74 26.31 -0.17
C ALA A 76 2.48 25.10 0.44
N LEU A 77 3.50 25.34 1.26
CA LEU A 77 4.27 24.28 1.90
C LEU A 77 3.45 23.53 2.94
N MET A 78 2.67 24.24 3.75
CA MET A 78 1.73 23.65 4.71
C MET A 78 0.66 22.80 4.00
N LEU A 79 0.08 23.31 2.91
CA LEU A 79 -0.88 22.56 2.08
C LEU A 79 -0.24 21.32 1.42
N GLY A 80 0.99 21.45 0.92
CA GLY A 80 1.76 20.35 0.34
C GLY A 80 2.04 19.24 1.37
N MET A 81 2.43 19.61 2.59
CA MET A 81 2.64 18.63 3.67
C MET A 81 1.33 17.95 4.08
N LEU A 82 0.24 18.70 4.24
CA LEU A 82 -1.05 18.15 4.60
C LEU A 82 -1.56 17.14 3.55
N THR A 83 -1.47 17.51 2.27
CA THR A 83 -1.87 16.62 1.16
C THR A 83 -0.99 15.38 1.09
N TYR A 84 0.32 15.50 1.29
CA TYR A 84 1.23 14.36 1.36
C TYR A 84 0.86 13.39 2.49
N LEU A 85 0.62 13.89 3.70
CA LEU A 85 0.25 13.06 4.86
C LEU A 85 -1.08 12.33 4.66
N LEU A 86 -2.09 13.02 4.12
CA LEU A 86 -3.40 12.41 3.82
C LEU A 86 -3.28 11.31 2.76
N GLN A 87 -2.49 11.55 1.71
CA GLN A 87 -2.28 10.56 0.65
C GLN A 87 -1.45 9.37 1.13
N LYS A 88 -0.41 9.60 1.94
CA LYS A 88 0.40 8.53 2.55
C LYS A 88 -0.45 7.58 3.39
N ARG A 89 -1.45 8.10 4.12
CA ARG A 89 -2.38 7.26 4.90
C ARG A 89 -3.30 6.40 4.04
N ARG A 90 -3.67 6.85 2.83
CA ARG A 90 -4.55 6.13 1.89
C ARG A 90 -3.80 5.17 0.96
N MET A 91 -2.48 5.25 0.92
CA MET A 91 -1.60 4.42 0.10
C MET A 91 -1.81 2.90 0.27
N PRO A 92 -1.95 2.33 1.49
CA PRO A 92 -2.20 0.89 1.65
C PRO A 92 -3.55 0.45 1.05
N ASP A 93 -4.61 1.25 1.25
CA ASP A 93 -5.95 0.93 0.72
C ASP A 93 -5.98 0.95 -0.81
N ILE A 94 -5.29 1.92 -1.42
CA ILE A 94 -5.18 2.01 -2.89
C ILE A 94 -4.35 0.85 -3.44
N PHE A 95 -3.29 0.45 -2.73
CA PHE A 95 -2.46 -0.67 -3.13
C PHE A 95 -3.22 -2.00 -3.10
N GLN A 96 -3.98 -2.25 -2.02
CA GLN A 96 -4.84 -3.43 -1.91
C GLN A 96 -5.88 -3.50 -3.02
N LYS A 97 -6.53 -2.38 -3.37
CA LYS A 97 -7.48 -2.32 -4.49
C LYS A 97 -6.83 -2.63 -5.84
N ASN A 98 -5.64 -2.07 -6.09
CA ASN A 98 -4.93 -2.34 -7.34
C ASN A 98 -4.44 -3.79 -7.43
N GLN A 99 -4.01 -4.38 -6.31
CA GLN A 99 -3.68 -5.80 -6.25
C GLN A 99 -4.92 -6.68 -6.49
N LEU A 100 -6.06 -6.35 -5.87
CA LEU A 100 -7.30 -7.09 -6.04
C LEU A 100 -7.74 -7.09 -7.51
N ASN A 101 -7.75 -5.92 -8.17
CA ASN A 101 -8.07 -5.81 -9.59
C ASN A 101 -7.09 -6.58 -10.49
N ALA A 102 -5.80 -6.60 -10.16
CA ALA A 102 -4.82 -7.36 -10.91
C ALA A 102 -5.08 -8.88 -10.78
N ILE A 103 -5.30 -9.36 -9.55
CA ILE A 103 -5.63 -10.76 -9.27
C ILE A 103 -6.93 -11.16 -9.97
N GLU A 104 -7.96 -10.32 -9.89
CA GLU A 104 -9.25 -10.54 -10.55
C GLU A 104 -9.07 -10.80 -12.05
N LYS A 105 -8.27 -9.96 -12.73
CA LYS A 105 -7.99 -10.13 -14.17
C LYS A 105 -7.26 -11.44 -14.47
N TYR A 106 -6.27 -11.82 -13.67
CA TYR A 106 -5.56 -13.10 -13.86
C TYR A 106 -6.49 -14.30 -13.60
N VAL A 107 -7.33 -14.23 -12.57
CA VAL A 107 -8.29 -15.29 -12.24
C VAL A 107 -9.33 -15.41 -13.35
N GLU A 108 -9.87 -14.30 -13.85
CA GLU A 108 -10.82 -14.29 -14.96
C GLU A 108 -10.23 -14.93 -16.23
N GLU A 109 -8.97 -14.60 -16.56
CA GLU A 109 -8.25 -15.21 -17.68
C GLU A 109 -8.03 -16.72 -17.48
N THR A 110 -7.69 -17.14 -16.25
CA THR A 110 -7.50 -18.56 -15.91
C THR A 110 -8.83 -19.33 -15.95
N VAL A 111 -9.92 -18.75 -15.44
CA VAL A 111 -11.26 -19.35 -15.46
C VAL A 111 -11.76 -19.49 -16.89
N LEU A 112 -11.55 -18.48 -17.74
CA LEU A 112 -11.86 -18.56 -19.17
C LEU A 112 -11.03 -19.63 -19.90
N GLU A 113 -9.80 -19.88 -19.45
CA GLU A 113 -8.96 -20.96 -19.97
C GLU A 113 -9.44 -22.34 -19.52
N PHE A 114 -9.90 -22.48 -18.27
CA PHE A 114 -10.54 -23.71 -17.77
C PHE A 114 -11.85 -24.05 -18.48
N ASP A 115 -12.62 -23.04 -18.89
CA ASP A 115 -13.90 -23.20 -19.58
C ASP A 115 -13.75 -23.47 -21.09
N ARG A 116 -12.51 -23.47 -21.63
CA ARG A 116 -12.29 -23.94 -23.00
C ARG A 116 -12.59 -25.44 -23.07
N PRO A 117 -13.45 -25.88 -24.02
CA PRO A 117 -13.73 -27.30 -24.17
C PRO A 117 -12.43 -28.02 -24.55
N ILE A 118 -11.97 -28.91 -23.67
CA ILE A 118 -10.83 -29.80 -23.92
C ILE A 118 -11.22 -30.69 -25.12
N ARG A 119 -10.78 -30.33 -26.32
CA ARG A 119 -10.83 -31.26 -27.46
C ARG A 119 -9.68 -32.23 -27.28
N PHE A 120 -9.97 -33.39 -26.70
CA PHE A 120 -9.12 -34.56 -26.86
C PHE A 120 -9.06 -34.87 -28.36
N SER A 121 -7.88 -34.69 -28.96
CA SER A 121 -7.57 -35.18 -30.30
C SER A 121 -6.98 -36.57 -30.24
#